data_AF-A0AAJ0ERW1-F1
#
_entry.id   AF-A0AAJ0ERW1-F1
#
_cell.length_a   1.000
_cell.length_b   1.000
_cell.length_c   1.000
_cell.angle_alpha   90.00
_cell.angle_beta   90.00
_cell.angle_gamma   90.00
#
_symmetry.space_group_name_H-M   'P 1'
#
loop_
_entity.id
_entity.type
_entity.pdbx_description
1 polymer ?
#
loop_
_entity_poly.entity_id
_entity_poly.type
_entity_poly.pdbx_seq_one_letter_code
_entity_poly.pdbx_strand_id
1 'polypeptide(L)'
;MLSFDQIPDEIIHQILHYISPEDNLVSVSPLSRRLSRLSNEPILWRYYCLHAFKFWHPSHKFNEKLDEPASSVLWKQLFLFRKRRDAKAASQFSGILATKHGRVRNFEDICLLGLDTKDFLLDQAQTPDHVEDVLARRYFSNAILASMRRGTAIQIWDSLRSDEAREAWRPNQVPKVVPRRLERALAAFDMFVIQGDVGDIDHVSRLLDKLAADFRNSHPEFDGLCVRERALTLNRWVRSNNLTGMVDPETNYRNLRNCLLGHALRNPAHQSLPMVSAAIFCCVGERLGLNAHCCALPGHVLAMVFATPEVTLDGSRVTDPSRQLERMYLDPYGGDEEFNKETLRQFIAQVGWHSLDVEAMAPAAVSTMIGRLAHNIRHTNLVYTSQDVSIERLAGLEAGTALQNLELSVYAAAWATTLLDPDAFVDVTSHFALRFNSLRFDDAWIVEKIYTTRPQPHGDVFLAAPNPEYILRLIRRADEQQPVIRDSQTNLEYKIGNVVRHGRYGFVGVVTGGETAPQGSFLYYRLLTPPNMQGTFSLVKASSLELVRDPEEAEAALFPDTGLFFKRFDRERCTLIPSNDEVVYTPV
;
A
#
# COMPACT_ATOMS: atom_id res chain seq x y z
N MET A 1 -41.46 28.63 -34.45
CA MET A 1 -40.58 28.08 -33.39
C MET A 1 -41.18 26.77 -32.93
N LEU A 2 -40.41 25.69 -32.89
CA LEU A 2 -40.86 24.44 -32.27
C LEU A 2 -40.99 24.65 -30.76
N SER A 3 -42.11 24.24 -30.17
CA SER A 3 -42.27 24.20 -28.72
C SER A 3 -41.51 22.98 -28.17
N PHE A 4 -40.96 23.09 -26.96
CA PHE A 4 -40.28 21.99 -26.28
C PHE A 4 -41.17 20.75 -26.14
N ASP A 5 -42.49 20.93 -26.01
CA ASP A 5 -43.47 19.84 -25.95
C ASP A 5 -43.55 19.00 -27.23
N GLN A 6 -43.08 19.54 -28.36
CA GLN A 6 -43.12 18.87 -29.67
C GLN A 6 -41.87 18.02 -29.94
N ILE A 7 -40.86 18.09 -29.08
CA ILE A 7 -39.63 17.30 -29.22
C ILE A 7 -39.92 15.86 -28.75
N PRO A 8 -39.50 14.80 -29.47
CA PRO A 8 -39.66 13.41 -29.01
C PRO A 8 -38.94 13.11 -27.69
N ASP A 9 -39.47 12.15 -26.92
CA ASP A 9 -38.91 11.77 -25.61
C ASP A 9 -37.46 11.29 -25.72
N GLU A 10 -37.12 10.59 -26.80
CA GLU A 10 -35.79 10.06 -27.08
C GLU A 10 -34.76 11.20 -27.26
N ILE A 11 -35.16 12.28 -27.93
CA ILE A 11 -34.31 13.45 -28.14
C ILE A 11 -34.14 14.23 -26.84
N ILE A 12 -35.21 14.40 -26.06
CA ILE A 12 -35.12 15.01 -24.73
C ILE A 12 -34.19 14.18 -23.84
N HIS A 13 -34.36 12.85 -23.83
CA HIS A 13 -33.51 11.96 -23.06
C HIS A 13 -32.03 12.04 -23.48
N GLN A 14 -31.74 12.18 -24.78
CA GLN A 14 -30.38 12.43 -25.25
C GLN A 14 -29.84 13.79 -24.79
N ILE A 15 -30.66 14.85 -24.79
CA ILE A 15 -30.28 16.17 -24.26
C ILE A 15 -29.95 16.08 -22.76
N LEU A 16 -30.70 15.28 -21.98
CA LEU A 16 -30.45 15.12 -20.55
C LEU A 16 -29.05 14.55 -20.26
N HIS A 17 -28.42 13.78 -21.16
CA HIS A 17 -27.05 13.28 -20.96
C HIS A 17 -25.97 14.39 -20.94
N TYR A 18 -26.30 15.59 -21.44
CA TYR A 18 -25.44 16.76 -21.44
C TYR A 18 -25.69 17.69 -20.25
N ILE A 19 -26.66 17.36 -19.39
CA ILE A 19 -26.99 18.13 -18.19
C ILE A 19 -26.32 17.44 -16.99
N SER A 20 -25.82 18.24 -16.04
CA SER A 20 -25.25 17.67 -14.82
C SER A 20 -26.32 16.91 -14.01
N PRO A 21 -25.95 15.85 -13.28
CA PRO A 21 -26.89 15.15 -12.39
C PRO A 21 -27.54 16.09 -11.38
N GLU A 22 -26.81 17.09 -10.90
CA GLU A 22 -27.25 18.11 -9.95
C GLU A 22 -28.31 19.03 -10.57
N ASP A 23 -28.05 19.59 -11.74
CA ASP A 23 -29.03 20.43 -12.46
C ASP A 23 -30.26 19.62 -12.85
N ASN A 24 -30.07 18.33 -13.19
CA ASN A 24 -31.19 17.45 -13.47
C ASN A 24 -32.11 17.28 -12.25
N LEU A 25 -31.55 17.17 -11.03
CA LEU A 25 -32.31 17.06 -9.79
C LEU A 25 -32.99 18.35 -9.37
N VAL A 26 -32.25 19.45 -9.37
CA VAL A 26 -32.67 20.72 -8.76
C VAL A 26 -33.47 21.58 -9.75
N SER A 27 -33.11 21.53 -11.03
CA SER A 27 -33.61 22.46 -12.04
C SER A 27 -34.49 21.79 -13.08
N VAL A 28 -34.19 20.59 -13.57
CA VAL A 28 -34.94 20.00 -14.71
C VAL A 28 -36.15 19.18 -14.26
N SER A 29 -35.94 18.23 -13.35
CA SER A 29 -36.99 17.31 -12.87
C SER A 29 -38.23 18.04 -12.32
N PRO A 30 -38.11 19.18 -11.60
CA PRO A 30 -39.27 19.90 -11.06
C PRO A 30 -40.10 20.69 -12.09
N LEU A 31 -39.61 20.92 -13.31
CA LEU A 31 -40.25 21.85 -14.26
C LEU A 31 -41.58 21.33 -14.84
N SER A 32 -41.67 20.03 -15.08
CA SER A 32 -42.90 19.42 -15.61
C SER A 32 -42.97 17.93 -15.29
N ARG A 33 -44.18 17.35 -15.35
CA ARG A 33 -44.35 15.90 -15.13
C ARG A 33 -43.62 15.06 -16.18
N ARG A 34 -43.58 15.53 -17.43
CA ARG A 34 -42.89 14.85 -18.53
C ARG A 34 -41.39 14.82 -18.28
N LEU A 35 -40.80 15.97 -17.94
CA LEU A 35 -39.39 16.07 -17.59
C LEU A 35 -39.08 15.30 -16.31
N SER A 36 -39.97 15.31 -15.32
CA SER A 36 -39.83 14.50 -14.12
C SER A 36 -39.73 13.01 -14.45
N ARG A 37 -40.59 12.48 -15.33
CA ARG A 37 -40.49 11.09 -15.77
C ARG A 37 -39.16 10.80 -16.48
N LEU A 38 -38.84 11.59 -17.51
CA LEU A 38 -37.64 11.36 -18.34
C LEU A 38 -36.32 11.54 -17.57
N SER A 39 -36.25 12.52 -16.66
CA SER A 39 -35.10 12.74 -15.78
C SER A 39 -34.89 11.66 -14.73
N ASN A 40 -35.87 10.78 -14.52
CA ASN A 40 -35.82 9.67 -13.59
C ASN A 40 -35.60 8.31 -14.28
N GLU A 41 -35.39 8.28 -15.60
CA GLU A 41 -35.16 7.03 -16.33
C GLU A 41 -33.89 6.32 -15.82
N PRO A 42 -33.95 5.00 -15.52
CA PRO A 42 -32.82 4.28 -14.93
C PRO A 42 -31.54 4.32 -15.78
N ILE A 43 -31.67 4.31 -17.11
CA ILE A 43 -30.53 4.33 -18.03
C ILE A 43 -29.75 5.65 -17.96
N LEU A 44 -30.43 6.79 -17.76
CA LEU A 44 -29.77 8.09 -17.56
C LEU A 44 -28.97 8.09 -16.25
N TRP A 45 -29.54 7.55 -15.18
CA TRP A 45 -28.85 7.46 -13.89
C TRP A 45 -27.70 6.46 -13.90
N ARG A 46 -27.80 5.37 -14.66
CA ARG A 46 -26.67 4.48 -14.93
C ARG A 46 -25.54 5.23 -15.62
N TYR A 47 -25.86 6.04 -16.63
CA TYR A 47 -24.89 6.90 -17.31
C TYR A 47 -24.21 7.87 -16.34
N TYR A 48 -24.97 8.56 -15.48
CA TYR A 48 -24.39 9.46 -14.48
C TYR A 48 -23.47 8.74 -13.49
N CYS A 49 -23.84 7.54 -13.02
CA CYS A 49 -22.97 6.75 -12.15
C CYS A 49 -21.64 6.37 -12.84
N LEU A 50 -21.68 6.04 -14.14
CA LEU A 50 -20.48 5.68 -14.91
C LEU A 50 -19.53 6.86 -15.15
N HIS A 51 -20.07 8.08 -15.30
CA HIS A 51 -19.28 9.24 -15.73
C HIS A 51 -18.93 10.22 -14.60
N ALA A 52 -19.71 10.22 -13.51
CA ALA A 52 -19.45 11.13 -12.39
C ALA A 52 -18.43 10.58 -11.38
N PHE A 53 -18.17 9.27 -11.38
CA PHE A 53 -17.30 8.62 -10.39
C PHE A 53 -16.37 7.63 -11.07
N LYS A 54 -15.08 7.66 -10.70
CA LYS A 54 -14.08 6.71 -11.23
C LYS A 54 -13.91 5.52 -10.29
N PHE A 55 -14.06 5.74 -8.99
CA PHE A 55 -13.84 4.72 -7.97
C PHE A 55 -15.13 4.39 -7.20
N TRP A 56 -15.35 3.09 -7.02
CA TRP A 56 -16.48 2.53 -6.31
C TRP A 56 -15.99 1.54 -5.26
N HIS A 57 -16.49 1.67 -4.03
CA HIS A 57 -16.24 0.69 -3.00
C HIS A 57 -16.82 -0.69 -3.37
N PRO A 58 -16.11 -1.82 -3.12
CA PRO A 58 -16.56 -3.16 -3.53
C PRO A 58 -17.94 -3.56 -2.99
N SER A 59 -18.35 -3.03 -1.84
CA SER A 59 -19.69 -3.28 -1.26
C SER A 59 -20.84 -2.88 -2.18
N HIS A 60 -20.59 -1.99 -3.15
CA HIS A 60 -21.60 -1.57 -4.12
C HIS A 60 -21.89 -2.61 -5.18
N LYS A 61 -20.96 -3.57 -5.39
CA LYS A 61 -21.03 -4.55 -6.49
C LYS A 61 -21.25 -3.86 -7.83
N PHE A 62 -20.54 -2.75 -8.04
CA PHE A 62 -20.82 -1.85 -9.16
C PHE A 62 -20.69 -2.55 -10.52
N ASN A 63 -19.63 -3.34 -10.70
CA ASN A 63 -19.42 -4.10 -11.94
C ASN A 63 -20.53 -5.15 -12.17
N GLU A 64 -20.92 -5.92 -11.14
CA GLU A 64 -22.04 -6.87 -11.23
C GLU A 64 -23.33 -6.17 -11.69
N LYS A 65 -23.61 -4.98 -11.14
CA LYS A 65 -24.78 -4.18 -11.51
C LYS A 65 -24.73 -3.64 -12.95
N LEU A 66 -23.55 -3.49 -13.55
CA LEU A 66 -23.44 -3.06 -14.94
C LEU A 66 -23.88 -4.16 -15.92
N ASP A 67 -23.77 -5.42 -15.52
CA ASP A 67 -24.18 -6.56 -16.34
C ASP A 67 -25.71 -6.80 -16.28
N GLU A 68 -26.38 -6.19 -15.29
CA GLU A 68 -27.83 -6.25 -15.15
C GLU A 68 -28.59 -5.25 -16.06
N PRO A 69 -29.86 -5.55 -16.40
CA PRO A 69 -30.72 -4.58 -17.07
C PRO A 69 -30.81 -3.26 -16.30
N ALA A 70 -30.75 -2.12 -16.99
CA ALA A 70 -30.75 -0.81 -16.30
C ALA A 70 -31.98 -0.62 -15.38
N SER A 71 -33.11 -1.24 -15.69
CA SER A 71 -34.34 -1.17 -14.89
C SER A 71 -34.32 -2.01 -13.60
N SER A 72 -33.42 -2.99 -13.44
CA SER A 72 -33.36 -3.82 -12.21
C SER A 72 -32.59 -3.15 -11.08
N VAL A 73 -31.77 -2.15 -11.40
CA VAL A 73 -30.90 -1.46 -10.44
C VAL A 73 -31.44 -0.07 -10.15
N LEU A 74 -31.50 0.28 -8.86
CA LEU A 74 -31.93 1.60 -8.39
C LEU A 74 -30.81 2.66 -8.56
N TRP A 75 -30.41 2.93 -9.82
CA TRP A 75 -29.26 3.78 -10.14
C TRP A 75 -29.30 5.16 -9.52
N LYS A 76 -30.46 5.82 -9.53
CA LYS A 76 -30.63 7.14 -8.89
C LYS A 76 -30.32 7.11 -7.39
N GLN A 77 -30.78 6.06 -6.70
CA GLN A 77 -30.52 5.92 -5.27
C GLN A 77 -29.03 5.65 -5.01
N LEU A 78 -28.40 4.83 -5.85
CA LEU A 78 -26.96 4.57 -5.78
C LEU A 78 -26.15 5.86 -5.99
N PHE A 79 -26.51 6.67 -6.99
CA PHE A 79 -25.88 7.97 -7.24
C PHE A 79 -26.01 8.91 -6.04
N LEU A 80 -27.22 9.07 -5.51
CA LEU A 80 -27.48 9.94 -4.36
C LEU A 80 -26.74 9.44 -3.10
N PHE A 81 -26.67 8.13 -2.90
CA PHE A 81 -25.90 7.54 -1.82
C PHE A 81 -24.41 7.89 -1.94
N ARG A 82 -23.84 7.75 -3.14
CA ARG A 82 -22.46 8.10 -3.43
C ARG A 82 -22.18 9.59 -3.21
N LYS A 83 -23.05 10.49 -3.69
CA LYS A 83 -22.93 11.94 -3.43
C LYS A 83 -22.98 12.31 -1.94
N ARG A 84 -23.81 11.64 -1.14
CA ARG A 84 -23.84 11.86 0.32
C ARG A 84 -22.51 11.49 0.98
N ARG A 85 -21.82 10.45 0.47
CA ARG A 85 -20.50 10.06 0.97
C ARG A 85 -19.43 11.09 0.60
N ASP A 86 -19.46 11.63 -0.62
CA ASP A 86 -18.57 12.74 -1.00
C ASP A 86 -18.78 13.97 -0.12
N ALA A 87 -20.04 14.35 0.12
CA ALA A 87 -20.36 15.47 1.00
C ALA A 87 -19.88 15.23 2.44
N LYS A 88 -20.03 14.00 2.95
CA LYS A 88 -19.51 13.61 4.26
C LYS A 88 -17.99 13.70 4.31
N ALA A 89 -17.30 13.17 3.30
CA ALA A 89 -15.84 13.23 3.22
C ALA A 89 -15.33 14.67 3.14
N ALA A 90 -15.97 15.53 2.34
CA ALA A 90 -15.63 16.95 2.24
C ALA A 90 -15.81 17.68 3.58
N SER A 91 -16.89 17.41 4.30
CA SER A 91 -17.12 17.97 5.64
C SER A 91 -16.06 17.53 6.64
N GLN A 92 -15.71 16.25 6.66
CA GLN A 92 -14.71 15.69 7.57
C GLN A 92 -13.31 16.20 7.24
N PHE A 93 -12.98 16.28 5.96
CA PHE A 93 -11.71 16.81 5.48
C PHE A 93 -11.55 18.28 5.86
N SER A 94 -12.62 19.07 5.74
CA SER A 94 -12.62 20.46 6.23
C SER A 94 -12.35 20.54 7.74
N GLY A 95 -12.88 19.60 8.52
CA GLY A 95 -12.58 19.47 9.95
C GLY A 95 -11.11 19.16 10.25
N ILE A 96 -10.49 18.27 9.45
CA ILE A 96 -9.04 17.93 9.56
C ILE A 96 -8.17 19.17 9.34
N LEU A 97 -8.51 19.99 8.34
CA LEU A 97 -7.76 21.20 8.01
C LEU A 97 -7.94 22.31 9.05
N ALA A 98 -9.15 22.45 9.60
CA ALA A 98 -9.49 23.54 10.51
C ALA A 98 -8.81 23.41 11.88
N THR A 99 -8.80 22.21 12.47
CA THR A 99 -8.38 22.01 13.87
C THR A 99 -7.65 20.67 14.06
N LYS A 100 -6.89 20.55 15.14
CA LYS A 100 -6.33 19.28 15.64
C LYS A 100 -7.36 18.49 16.44
N HIS A 101 -8.40 19.13 16.96
CA HIS A 101 -9.44 18.47 17.74
C HIS A 101 -10.29 17.55 16.86
N GLY A 102 -10.42 16.28 17.23
CA GLY A 102 -11.17 15.30 16.46
C GLY A 102 -10.61 15.05 15.05
N ARG A 103 -9.37 15.45 14.79
CA ARG A 103 -8.70 15.27 13.50
C ARG A 103 -8.52 13.79 13.19
N VAL A 104 -8.07 13.00 14.16
CA VAL A 104 -7.85 11.56 13.99
C VAL A 104 -9.17 10.88 13.71
N ARG A 105 -10.24 11.24 14.44
CA ARG A 105 -11.59 10.75 14.17
C ARG A 105 -12.09 11.10 12.76
N ASN A 106 -11.93 12.34 12.31
CA ASN A 106 -12.32 12.73 10.96
C ASN A 106 -11.50 12.00 9.88
N PHE A 107 -10.20 11.81 10.11
CA PHE A 107 -9.31 11.06 9.23
C PHE A 107 -9.77 9.60 9.09
N GLU A 108 -10.03 8.95 10.22
CA GLU A 108 -10.56 7.60 10.28
C GLU A 108 -11.88 7.46 9.54
N ASP A 109 -12.83 8.35 9.80
CA ASP A 109 -14.15 8.26 9.18
C ASP A 109 -14.04 8.33 7.64
N ILE A 110 -13.12 9.13 7.09
CA ILE A 110 -12.85 9.17 5.66
C ILE A 110 -12.24 7.85 5.18
N CYS A 111 -11.29 7.28 5.91
CA CYS A 111 -10.69 5.98 5.58
C CYS A 111 -11.75 4.86 5.56
N LEU A 112 -12.69 4.86 6.51
CA LEU A 112 -13.80 3.91 6.59
C LEU A 112 -14.81 4.05 5.45
N LEU A 113 -14.86 5.22 4.80
CA LEU A 113 -15.64 5.39 3.57
C LEU A 113 -14.97 4.68 2.36
N GLY A 114 -13.72 4.23 2.47
CA GLY A 114 -13.05 3.40 1.47
C GLY A 114 -12.96 4.05 0.09
N LEU A 115 -12.93 3.26 -0.98
CA LEU A 115 -12.72 3.75 -2.35
C LEU A 115 -13.74 4.82 -2.82
N ASP A 116 -14.89 4.94 -2.18
CA ASP A 116 -15.85 6.02 -2.47
C ASP A 116 -15.29 7.41 -2.16
N THR A 117 -14.20 7.58 -1.40
CA THR A 117 -13.62 8.92 -1.17
C THR A 117 -12.44 9.20 -2.07
N LYS A 118 -11.99 8.21 -2.84
CA LYS A 118 -10.74 8.28 -3.60
C LYS A 118 -10.75 9.37 -4.67
N ASP A 119 -11.86 9.53 -5.39
CA ASP A 119 -12.03 10.61 -6.39
C ASP A 119 -11.82 12.00 -5.74
N PHE A 120 -12.49 12.26 -4.62
CA PHE A 120 -12.36 13.50 -3.85
C PHE A 120 -10.93 13.70 -3.34
N LEU A 121 -10.33 12.68 -2.73
CA LEU A 121 -8.98 12.79 -2.17
C LEU A 121 -7.91 13.03 -3.23
N LEU A 122 -8.03 12.42 -4.42
CA LEU A 122 -7.11 12.66 -5.53
C LEU A 122 -7.20 14.11 -6.04
N ASP A 123 -8.41 14.67 -6.09
CA ASP A 123 -8.61 16.10 -6.41
C ASP A 123 -7.92 16.99 -5.36
N GLN A 124 -8.12 16.70 -4.07
CA GLN A 124 -7.45 17.44 -2.99
C GLN A 124 -5.91 17.28 -3.02
N ALA A 125 -5.41 16.11 -3.42
CA ALA A 125 -3.97 15.86 -3.57
C ALA A 125 -3.34 16.65 -4.72
N GLN A 126 -4.15 17.08 -5.69
CA GLN A 126 -3.73 17.89 -6.85
C GLN A 126 -4.18 19.36 -6.73
N THR A 127 -4.57 19.80 -5.53
CA THR A 127 -4.95 21.20 -5.27
C THR A 127 -3.92 22.16 -5.86
N PRO A 128 -4.29 23.18 -6.66
CA PRO A 128 -3.34 24.15 -7.23
C PRO A 128 -2.61 25.05 -6.21
N ASP A 129 -1.43 25.55 -6.55
CA ASP A 129 -0.57 26.35 -5.65
C ASP A 129 -1.17 27.68 -5.18
N HIS A 130 -2.16 28.23 -5.89
CA HIS A 130 -2.82 29.48 -5.53
C HIS A 130 -3.85 29.34 -4.40
N VAL A 131 -4.20 28.10 -4.02
CA VAL A 131 -5.16 27.84 -2.95
C VAL A 131 -4.52 28.10 -1.58
N GLU A 132 -5.23 28.78 -0.68
CA GLU A 132 -4.69 29.29 0.58
C GLU A 132 -4.10 28.20 1.50
N ASP A 133 -4.69 27.01 1.49
CA ASP A 133 -4.34 25.86 2.30
C ASP A 133 -3.78 24.68 1.50
N VAL A 134 -3.16 24.98 0.35
CA VAL A 134 -2.62 23.99 -0.59
C VAL A 134 -1.70 22.95 0.05
N LEU A 135 -0.78 23.35 0.94
CA LEU A 135 0.16 22.41 1.55
C LEU A 135 -0.57 21.42 2.46
N ALA A 136 -1.50 21.91 3.27
CA ALA A 136 -2.29 21.08 4.17
C ALA A 136 -3.22 20.13 3.40
N ARG A 137 -3.92 20.62 2.36
CA ARG A 137 -4.77 19.79 1.51
C ARG A 137 -3.99 18.65 0.87
N ARG A 138 -2.85 18.96 0.25
CA ARG A 138 -1.99 17.96 -0.38
C ARG A 138 -1.45 16.95 0.63
N TYR A 139 -1.00 17.40 1.81
CA TYR A 139 -0.51 16.49 2.84
C TYR A 139 -1.59 15.53 3.34
N PHE A 140 -2.71 16.04 3.85
CA PHE A 140 -3.72 15.20 4.48
C PHE A 140 -4.42 14.28 3.49
N SER A 141 -4.67 14.72 2.26
CA SER A 141 -5.24 13.85 1.23
C SER A 141 -4.30 12.70 0.87
N ASN A 142 -3.00 12.97 0.68
CA ASN A 142 -2.01 11.93 0.42
C ASN A 142 -1.81 10.98 1.62
N ALA A 143 -1.83 11.49 2.85
CA ALA A 143 -1.74 10.69 4.06
C ALA A 143 -2.94 9.73 4.20
N ILE A 144 -4.16 10.22 3.96
CA ILE A 144 -5.38 9.41 3.96
C ILE A 144 -5.32 8.34 2.86
N LEU A 145 -4.95 8.72 1.62
CA LEU A 145 -4.79 7.77 0.51
C LEU A 145 -3.75 6.68 0.84
N ALA A 146 -2.62 7.06 1.44
CA ALA A 146 -1.59 6.11 1.85
C ALA A 146 -2.10 5.17 2.96
N SER A 147 -2.82 5.69 3.96
CA SER A 147 -3.40 4.87 5.02
C SER A 147 -4.47 3.91 4.49
N MET A 148 -5.33 4.34 3.57
CA MET A 148 -6.32 3.47 2.90
C MET A 148 -5.64 2.33 2.12
N ARG A 149 -4.53 2.61 1.43
CA ARG A 149 -3.72 1.60 0.73
C ARG A 149 -3.14 0.57 1.71
N ARG A 150 -2.53 1.02 2.81
CA ARG A 150 -2.02 0.14 3.87
C ARG A 150 -3.13 -0.68 4.51
N GLY A 151 -4.29 -0.09 4.79
CA GLY A 151 -5.47 -0.79 5.30
C GLY A 151 -5.94 -1.91 4.38
N THR A 152 -5.90 -1.69 3.06
CA THR A 152 -6.22 -2.73 2.06
C THR A 152 -5.21 -3.89 2.10
N ALA A 153 -3.91 -3.58 2.17
CA ALA A 153 -2.84 -4.58 2.28
C ALA A 153 -2.97 -5.43 3.56
N ILE A 154 -3.18 -4.77 4.69
CA ILE A 154 -3.31 -5.42 6.01
C ILE A 154 -4.57 -6.31 6.03
N GLN A 155 -5.68 -5.86 5.42
CA GLN A 155 -6.89 -6.66 5.30
C GLN A 155 -6.67 -7.94 4.47
N ILE A 156 -5.83 -7.91 3.43
CA ILE A 156 -5.48 -9.11 2.64
C ILE A 156 -4.76 -10.13 3.53
N TRP A 157 -3.77 -9.71 4.31
CA TRP A 157 -3.06 -10.62 5.22
C TRP A 157 -3.97 -11.15 6.33
N ASP A 158 -4.81 -10.29 6.90
CA ASP A 158 -5.75 -10.67 7.95
C ASP A 158 -6.77 -11.73 7.47
N SER A 159 -7.30 -11.56 6.25
CA SER A 159 -8.19 -12.55 5.62
C SER A 159 -7.46 -13.85 5.28
N LEU A 160 -6.24 -13.76 4.75
CA LEU A 160 -5.42 -14.93 4.38
C LEU A 160 -5.22 -15.89 5.57
N ARG A 161 -4.94 -15.35 6.76
CA ARG A 161 -4.76 -16.15 7.98
C ARG A 161 -5.94 -17.08 8.24
N SER A 162 -7.16 -16.57 8.04
CA SER A 162 -8.40 -17.32 8.27
C SER A 162 -8.70 -18.29 7.11
N ASP A 163 -8.30 -17.95 5.89
CA ASP A 163 -8.43 -18.82 4.72
C ASP A 163 -7.50 -20.03 4.81
N GLU A 164 -6.22 -19.82 5.10
CA GLU A 164 -5.24 -20.91 5.20
C GLU A 164 -5.51 -21.85 6.38
N ALA A 165 -5.97 -21.31 7.52
CA ALA A 165 -6.38 -22.15 8.65
C ALA A 165 -7.52 -23.13 8.30
N ARG A 166 -8.39 -22.76 7.34
CA ARG A 166 -9.48 -23.63 6.85
C ARG A 166 -9.03 -24.62 5.79
N GLU A 167 -7.90 -24.36 5.13
CA GLU A 167 -7.39 -25.11 3.97
C GLU A 167 -6.18 -26.00 4.30
N ALA A 168 -5.93 -26.29 5.58
CA ALA A 168 -4.77 -27.05 6.04
C ALA A 168 -4.51 -28.30 5.16
N TRP A 169 -3.38 -28.28 4.46
CA TRP A 169 -3.02 -29.29 3.48
C TRP A 169 -2.89 -30.67 4.13
N ARG A 170 -3.41 -31.68 3.43
CA ARG A 170 -3.25 -33.10 3.79
C ARG A 170 -2.39 -33.80 2.74
N PRO A 171 -1.50 -34.74 3.13
CA PRO A 171 -0.59 -35.43 2.21
C PRO A 171 -1.25 -36.08 0.97
N ASN A 172 -2.50 -36.49 1.09
CA ASN A 172 -3.25 -37.16 0.03
C ASN A 172 -4.18 -36.23 -0.77
N GLN A 173 -4.14 -34.92 -0.52
CA GLN A 173 -4.96 -33.93 -1.22
C GLN A 173 -4.14 -33.24 -2.30
N VAL A 174 -4.69 -33.20 -3.52
CA VAL A 174 -4.14 -32.41 -4.63
C VAL A 174 -4.13 -30.94 -4.21
N PRO A 175 -2.95 -30.29 -4.14
CA PRO A 175 -2.89 -28.87 -3.86
C PRO A 175 -3.67 -28.11 -4.93
N LYS A 176 -4.53 -27.19 -4.52
CA LYS A 176 -5.31 -26.37 -5.44
C LYS A 176 -4.73 -24.96 -5.46
N VAL A 177 -4.37 -24.46 -6.64
CA VAL A 177 -4.03 -23.04 -6.78
C VAL A 177 -5.30 -22.22 -6.58
N VAL A 178 -5.24 -21.25 -5.66
CA VAL A 178 -6.31 -20.28 -5.48
C VAL A 178 -5.97 -19.04 -6.31
N PRO A 179 -6.81 -18.66 -7.28
CA PRO A 179 -6.48 -17.62 -8.23
C PRO A 179 -6.05 -16.33 -7.56
N ARG A 180 -4.92 -15.78 -8.02
CA ARG A 180 -4.38 -14.47 -7.58
C ARG A 180 -4.05 -14.37 -6.08
N ARG A 181 -4.14 -15.44 -5.28
CA ARG A 181 -3.90 -15.36 -3.83
C ARG A 181 -2.46 -14.98 -3.52
N LEU A 182 -1.50 -15.66 -4.17
CA LEU A 182 -0.07 -15.44 -3.94
C LEU A 182 0.37 -14.02 -4.34
N GLU A 183 0.03 -13.56 -5.55
CA GLU A 183 0.41 -12.22 -6.01
C GLU A 183 -0.19 -11.12 -5.15
N ARG A 184 -1.47 -11.24 -4.75
CA ARG A 184 -2.14 -10.22 -3.93
C ARG A 184 -1.51 -10.13 -2.54
N ALA A 185 -1.16 -11.28 -1.96
CA ALA A 185 -0.48 -11.36 -0.68
C ALA A 185 0.92 -10.74 -0.68
N LEU A 186 1.69 -10.91 -1.75
CA LEU A 186 3.03 -10.34 -1.88
C LEU A 186 2.99 -8.85 -2.29
N ALA A 187 2.10 -8.49 -3.22
CA ALA A 187 1.90 -7.09 -3.65
C ALA A 187 1.36 -6.19 -2.54
N ALA A 188 0.81 -6.75 -1.46
CA ALA A 188 0.41 -6.01 -0.28
C ALA A 188 1.60 -5.26 0.39
N PHE A 189 2.85 -5.73 0.23
CA PHE A 189 4.02 -4.97 0.69
C PHE A 189 4.24 -3.70 -0.14
N ASP A 190 4.06 -3.75 -1.46
CA ASP A 190 4.20 -2.59 -2.34
C ASP A 190 3.26 -1.44 -1.93
N MET A 191 2.07 -1.74 -1.42
CA MET A 191 1.06 -0.76 -0.99
C MET A 191 1.54 0.22 0.09
N PHE A 192 2.61 -0.14 0.83
CA PHE A 192 3.19 0.72 1.86
C PHE A 192 4.10 1.81 1.29
N VAL A 193 4.69 1.60 0.11
CA VAL A 193 5.73 2.48 -0.46
C VAL A 193 5.32 3.19 -1.75
N ILE A 194 4.21 2.79 -2.38
CA ILE A 194 3.69 3.49 -3.57
C ILE A 194 2.97 4.80 -3.21
N GLN A 195 3.10 5.81 -4.08
CA GLN A 195 2.45 7.11 -3.91
C GLN A 195 1.16 7.27 -4.74
N GLY A 196 0.87 6.37 -5.68
CA GLY A 196 -0.31 6.41 -6.56
C GLY A 196 -0.97 5.05 -6.80
N ASP A 197 -1.68 4.93 -7.92
CA ASP A 197 -2.33 3.68 -8.38
C ASP A 197 -1.36 2.79 -9.17
N VAL A 198 -0.32 3.40 -9.74
CA VAL A 198 0.75 2.66 -10.39
C VAL A 198 1.48 1.84 -9.34
N GLY A 199 1.32 0.53 -9.45
CA GLY A 199 1.95 -0.44 -8.56
C GLY A 199 1.07 -0.95 -7.44
N ASP A 200 -0.22 -0.57 -7.43
CA ASP A 200 -1.18 -1.21 -6.55
C ASP A 200 -1.40 -2.69 -6.90
N ILE A 201 -2.09 -3.40 -6.01
CA ILE A 201 -2.31 -4.84 -6.12
C ILE A 201 -3.01 -5.22 -7.44
N ASP A 202 -3.98 -4.43 -7.89
CA ASP A 202 -4.71 -4.73 -9.12
C ASP A 202 -3.86 -4.42 -10.35
N HIS A 203 -2.99 -3.40 -10.30
CA HIS A 203 -1.97 -3.14 -11.31
C HIS A 203 -0.98 -4.29 -11.42
N VAL A 204 -0.47 -4.81 -10.30
CA VAL A 204 0.40 -5.99 -10.29
C VAL A 204 -0.30 -7.20 -10.92
N SER A 205 -1.57 -7.41 -10.60
CA SER A 205 -2.38 -8.49 -11.19
C SER A 205 -2.51 -8.32 -12.72
N ARG A 206 -2.71 -7.08 -13.21
CA ARG A 206 -2.76 -6.77 -14.65
C ARG A 206 -1.42 -6.97 -15.36
N LEU A 207 -0.30 -6.64 -14.70
CA LEU A 207 1.03 -6.90 -15.25
C LEU A 207 1.25 -8.41 -15.44
N LEU A 208 0.86 -9.22 -14.46
CA LEU A 208 0.94 -10.68 -14.54
C LEU A 208 -0.04 -11.27 -15.58
N ASP A 209 -1.25 -10.71 -15.70
CA ASP A 209 -2.20 -11.05 -16.78
C ASP A 209 -1.58 -10.79 -18.16
N LYS A 210 -0.93 -9.63 -18.33
CA LYS A 210 -0.23 -9.26 -19.56
C LYS A 210 0.91 -10.22 -19.86
N LEU A 211 1.75 -10.56 -18.89
CA LEU A 211 2.85 -11.51 -19.08
C LEU A 211 2.35 -12.89 -19.52
N ALA A 212 1.25 -13.38 -18.96
CA ALA A 212 0.64 -14.63 -19.40
C ALA A 212 0.09 -14.55 -20.84
N ALA A 213 -0.48 -13.40 -21.23
CA ALA A 213 -0.93 -13.17 -22.60
C ALA A 213 0.25 -13.10 -23.59
N ASP A 214 1.31 -12.39 -23.25
CA ASP A 214 2.53 -12.28 -24.06
C ASP A 214 3.21 -13.64 -24.24
N PHE A 215 3.22 -14.47 -23.18
CA PHE A 215 3.68 -15.86 -23.26
C PHE A 215 2.83 -16.68 -24.24
N ARG A 216 1.49 -16.67 -24.11
CA ARG A 216 0.60 -17.41 -25.03
C ARG A 216 0.75 -16.98 -26.48
N ASN A 217 0.93 -15.68 -26.73
CA ASN A 217 1.13 -15.15 -28.07
C ASN A 217 2.46 -15.63 -28.69
N SER A 218 3.48 -15.88 -27.87
CA SER A 218 4.79 -16.37 -28.33
C SER A 218 4.88 -17.90 -28.40
N HIS A 219 3.95 -18.64 -27.77
CA HIS A 219 3.93 -20.12 -27.74
C HIS A 219 2.52 -20.66 -28.05
N PRO A 220 2.03 -20.57 -29.30
CA PRO A 220 0.68 -21.04 -29.67
C PRO A 220 0.45 -22.55 -29.44
N GLU A 221 1.52 -23.34 -29.46
CA GLU A 221 1.52 -24.79 -29.23
C GLU A 221 1.44 -25.19 -27.76
N PHE A 222 1.50 -24.23 -26.84
CA PHE A 222 1.65 -24.47 -25.40
C PHE A 222 0.57 -25.39 -24.80
N ASP A 223 -0.67 -25.30 -25.27
CA ASP A 223 -1.77 -26.12 -24.74
C ASP A 223 -1.73 -27.57 -25.23
N GLY A 224 -0.92 -27.88 -26.26
CA GLY A 224 -0.69 -29.24 -26.75
C GLY A 224 0.45 -30.00 -26.04
N LEU A 225 1.24 -29.30 -25.23
CA LEU A 225 2.41 -29.86 -24.53
C LEU A 225 2.02 -30.63 -23.26
N CYS A 226 2.84 -31.60 -22.84
CA CYS A 226 2.64 -32.24 -21.53
C CYS A 226 2.98 -31.29 -20.37
N VAL A 227 2.57 -31.61 -19.14
CA VAL A 227 2.75 -30.72 -17.98
C VAL A 227 4.23 -30.35 -17.77
N ARG A 228 5.14 -31.33 -17.92
CA ARG A 228 6.59 -31.11 -17.79
C ARG A 228 7.11 -30.13 -18.86
N GLU A 229 6.74 -30.34 -20.12
CA GLU A 229 7.13 -29.46 -21.22
C GLU A 229 6.56 -28.05 -21.06
N ARG A 230 5.31 -27.92 -20.64
CA ARG A 230 4.69 -26.61 -20.34
C ARG A 230 5.47 -25.87 -19.25
N ALA A 231 5.79 -26.56 -18.16
CA ALA A 231 6.51 -25.97 -17.03
C ALA A 231 7.94 -25.53 -17.42
N LEU A 232 8.68 -26.37 -18.17
CA LEU A 232 10.02 -26.04 -18.67
C LEU A 232 10.00 -24.90 -19.69
N THR A 233 9.03 -24.90 -20.61
CA THR A 233 8.87 -23.84 -21.61
C THR A 233 8.61 -22.50 -20.92
N LEU A 234 7.71 -22.47 -19.93
CA LEU A 234 7.47 -21.27 -19.13
C LEU A 234 8.73 -20.84 -18.37
N ASN A 235 9.47 -21.77 -17.75
CA ASN A 235 10.67 -21.47 -16.96
C ASN A 235 11.75 -20.78 -17.83
N ARG A 236 12.01 -21.35 -19.01
CA ARG A 236 12.95 -20.79 -19.98
C ARG A 236 12.47 -19.42 -20.50
N TRP A 237 11.17 -19.26 -20.72
CA TRP A 237 10.62 -17.99 -21.18
C TRP A 237 10.74 -16.89 -20.14
N VAL A 238 10.39 -17.13 -18.87
CA VAL A 238 10.50 -16.08 -17.83
C VAL A 238 11.94 -15.64 -17.64
N ARG A 239 12.90 -16.56 -17.75
CA ARG A 239 14.34 -16.27 -17.66
C ARG A 239 14.86 -15.51 -18.87
N SER A 240 14.54 -15.97 -20.09
CA SER A 240 14.98 -15.30 -21.33
C SER A 240 14.38 -13.91 -21.54
N ASN A 241 13.22 -13.63 -20.92
CA ASN A 241 12.61 -12.29 -20.90
C ASN A 241 13.06 -11.45 -19.69
N ASN A 242 14.13 -11.88 -19.00
CA ASN A 242 14.75 -11.18 -17.88
C ASN A 242 13.81 -10.98 -16.67
N LEU A 243 12.72 -11.76 -16.53
CA LEU A 243 11.71 -11.55 -15.46
C LEU A 243 12.14 -12.10 -14.09
N THR A 244 13.26 -12.81 -14.03
CA THR A 244 13.75 -13.49 -12.83
C THR A 244 15.27 -13.37 -12.70
N GLY A 245 15.78 -13.64 -11.50
CA GLY A 245 17.21 -13.60 -11.23
C GLY A 245 17.72 -12.22 -10.83
N MET A 246 19.04 -12.13 -10.62
CA MET A 246 19.70 -10.92 -10.17
C MET A 246 21.15 -10.87 -10.66
N VAL A 247 21.57 -9.69 -11.13
CA VAL A 247 22.97 -9.40 -11.43
C VAL A 247 23.69 -9.05 -10.13
N ASP A 248 24.90 -9.58 -9.94
CA ASP A 248 25.73 -9.38 -8.74
C ASP A 248 24.99 -9.59 -7.41
N PRO A 249 24.56 -10.83 -7.09
CA PRO A 249 23.76 -11.11 -5.90
C PRO A 249 24.43 -10.62 -4.59
N GLU A 250 25.75 -10.72 -4.46
CA GLU A 250 26.49 -10.22 -3.29
C GLU A 250 26.21 -8.75 -2.98
N THR A 251 25.97 -7.96 -4.03
CA THR A 251 25.75 -6.51 -3.97
C THR A 251 24.27 -6.15 -3.92
N ASN A 252 23.42 -6.89 -4.65
CA ASN A 252 22.04 -6.50 -4.92
C ASN A 252 21.00 -7.29 -4.12
N TYR A 253 21.37 -8.38 -3.44
CA TYR A 253 20.41 -9.24 -2.74
C TYR A 253 19.64 -8.47 -1.65
N ARG A 254 20.29 -7.51 -0.99
CA ARG A 254 19.67 -6.72 0.08
C ARG A 254 18.91 -5.50 -0.40
N ASN A 255 18.85 -5.24 -1.70
CA ASN A 255 18.10 -4.11 -2.23
C ASN A 255 16.59 -4.36 -2.10
N LEU A 256 15.90 -3.46 -1.42
CA LEU A 256 14.48 -3.51 -1.12
C LEU A 256 13.63 -3.71 -2.39
N ARG A 257 14.01 -3.08 -3.50
CA ARG A 257 13.27 -3.20 -4.77
C ARG A 257 13.14 -4.65 -5.25
N ASN A 258 14.14 -5.50 -4.92
CA ASN A 258 14.19 -6.90 -5.33
C ASN A 258 13.35 -7.81 -4.42
N CYS A 259 12.91 -7.30 -3.25
CA CYS A 259 11.97 -7.96 -2.35
C CYS A 259 10.51 -7.76 -2.77
N LEU A 260 10.21 -6.63 -3.42
CA LEU A 260 8.86 -6.16 -3.70
C LEU A 260 8.40 -6.65 -5.08
N LEU A 261 7.34 -7.47 -5.12
CA LEU A 261 6.85 -8.09 -6.36
C LEU A 261 6.44 -7.03 -7.39
N GLY A 262 5.69 -6.02 -6.97
CA GLY A 262 5.24 -4.98 -7.88
C GLY A 262 6.38 -4.15 -8.46
N HIS A 263 7.38 -3.79 -7.64
CA HIS A 263 8.57 -3.10 -8.13
C HIS A 263 9.44 -3.96 -9.05
N ALA A 264 9.64 -5.23 -8.72
CA ALA A 264 10.38 -6.16 -9.59
C ALA A 264 9.71 -6.31 -10.97
N LEU A 265 8.37 -6.30 -11.05
CA LEU A 265 7.63 -6.37 -12.31
C LEU A 265 7.60 -5.05 -13.11
N ARG A 266 7.88 -3.89 -12.49
CA ARG A 266 7.89 -2.60 -13.19
C ARG A 266 9.29 -2.18 -13.63
N ASN A 267 10.32 -2.65 -12.94
CA ASN A 267 11.69 -2.30 -13.27
C ASN A 267 12.11 -3.00 -14.58
N PRO A 268 12.62 -2.29 -15.60
CA PRO A 268 13.07 -2.91 -16.85
C PRO A 268 14.16 -3.97 -16.67
N ALA A 269 14.99 -3.86 -15.63
CA ALA A 269 16.00 -4.85 -15.30
C ALA A 269 15.44 -6.06 -14.54
N HIS A 270 14.21 -5.98 -14.01
CA HIS A 270 13.43 -7.08 -13.43
C HIS A 270 14.15 -7.95 -12.38
N GLN A 271 15.14 -7.38 -11.70
CA GLN A 271 15.89 -8.08 -10.68
C GLN A 271 14.99 -8.47 -9.51
N SER A 272 15.12 -9.72 -9.05
CA SER A 272 14.28 -10.26 -8.01
C SER A 272 15.02 -11.27 -7.15
N LEU A 273 14.62 -11.38 -5.88
CA LEU A 273 15.07 -12.46 -5.01
C LEU A 273 14.58 -13.82 -5.52
N PRO A 274 15.21 -14.95 -5.16
CA PRO A 274 14.74 -16.27 -5.55
C PRO A 274 13.26 -16.53 -5.23
N MET A 275 12.82 -16.05 -4.07
CA MET A 275 11.43 -16.10 -3.64
C MET A 275 10.48 -15.35 -4.58
N VAL A 276 10.86 -14.16 -5.03
CA VAL A 276 10.05 -13.33 -5.93
C VAL A 276 10.08 -13.92 -7.35
N SER A 277 11.22 -14.42 -7.80
CA SER A 277 11.35 -15.15 -9.07
C SER A 277 10.43 -16.38 -9.14
N ALA A 278 10.43 -17.21 -8.08
CA ALA A 278 9.53 -18.35 -7.99
C ALA A 278 8.05 -17.92 -7.95
N ALA A 279 7.73 -16.84 -7.24
CA ALA A 279 6.37 -16.31 -7.19
C ALA A 279 5.89 -15.82 -8.56
N ILE A 280 6.73 -15.10 -9.33
CA ILE A 280 6.41 -14.66 -10.70
C ILE A 280 6.08 -15.88 -11.57
N PHE A 281 6.93 -16.92 -11.56
CA PHE A 281 6.66 -18.17 -12.28
C PHE A 281 5.32 -18.78 -11.89
N CYS A 282 5.04 -18.93 -10.58
CA CYS A 282 3.80 -19.54 -10.11
C CYS A 282 2.56 -18.72 -10.51
N CYS A 283 2.63 -17.39 -10.44
CA CYS A 283 1.49 -16.51 -10.78
C CYS A 283 1.20 -16.49 -12.29
N VAL A 284 2.24 -16.54 -13.14
CA VAL A 284 2.05 -16.69 -14.60
C VAL A 284 1.59 -18.11 -14.92
N GLY A 285 2.18 -19.13 -14.29
CA GLY A 285 1.80 -20.53 -14.43
C GLY A 285 0.34 -20.78 -14.10
N GLU A 286 -0.19 -20.18 -13.02
CA GLU A 286 -1.61 -20.21 -12.67
C GLU A 286 -2.50 -19.78 -13.85
N ARG A 287 -2.23 -18.62 -14.44
CA ARG A 287 -3.01 -18.06 -15.57
C ARG A 287 -2.97 -18.94 -16.81
N LEU A 288 -1.88 -19.68 -16.95
CA LEU A 288 -1.65 -20.66 -18.01
C LEU A 288 -2.26 -22.04 -17.69
N GLY A 289 -2.85 -22.22 -16.52
CA GLY A 289 -3.50 -23.46 -16.10
C GLY A 289 -2.54 -24.51 -15.52
N LEU A 290 -1.33 -24.12 -15.11
CA LEU A 290 -0.42 -24.98 -14.37
C LEU A 290 -0.78 -25.00 -12.88
N ASN A 291 -0.73 -26.18 -12.27
CA ASN A 291 -0.82 -26.34 -10.83
C ASN A 291 0.54 -26.08 -10.17
N ALA A 292 0.97 -24.81 -10.18
CA ALA A 292 2.27 -24.36 -9.73
C ALA A 292 2.21 -23.69 -8.36
N HIS A 293 3.11 -24.07 -7.46
CA HIS A 293 3.19 -23.54 -6.10
C HIS A 293 4.62 -23.21 -5.72
N CYS A 294 4.82 -22.23 -4.84
CA CYS A 294 6.13 -22.00 -4.24
C CYS A 294 6.46 -23.14 -3.27
N CYS A 295 7.73 -23.54 -3.22
CA CYS A 295 8.26 -24.49 -2.26
C CYS A 295 9.43 -23.86 -1.50
N ALA A 296 9.26 -23.65 -0.20
CA ALA A 296 10.23 -22.96 0.63
C ALA A 296 11.32 -23.91 1.10
N LEU A 297 12.58 -23.58 0.80
CA LEU A 297 13.78 -24.27 1.27
C LEU A 297 14.62 -23.29 2.10
N PRO A 298 15.37 -23.70 3.13
CA PRO A 298 16.29 -22.79 3.83
C PRO A 298 17.17 -22.00 2.84
N GLY A 299 17.13 -20.66 2.92
CA GLY A 299 17.87 -19.78 2.02
C GLY A 299 17.39 -19.67 0.56
N HIS A 300 16.44 -20.49 0.09
CA HIS A 300 16.02 -20.51 -1.32
C HIS A 300 14.53 -20.82 -1.52
N VAL A 301 13.98 -20.59 -2.71
CA VAL A 301 12.60 -20.98 -3.04
C VAL A 301 12.57 -21.57 -4.44
N LEU A 302 11.96 -22.75 -4.57
CA LEU A 302 11.71 -23.39 -5.85
C LEU A 302 10.24 -23.22 -6.26
N ALA A 303 9.97 -23.38 -7.55
CA ALA A 303 8.62 -23.63 -8.04
C ALA A 303 8.38 -25.15 -8.08
N MET A 304 7.25 -25.60 -7.55
CA MET A 304 6.78 -26.98 -7.55
C MET A 304 5.56 -27.07 -8.45
N VAL A 305 5.60 -27.94 -9.47
CA VAL A 305 4.51 -28.12 -10.43
C VAL A 305 3.97 -29.54 -10.31
N PHE A 306 2.65 -29.67 -10.18
CA PHE A 306 1.96 -30.95 -10.07
C PHE A 306 1.35 -31.39 -11.40
N ALA A 307 1.35 -32.70 -11.62
CA ALA A 307 0.53 -33.34 -12.64
C ALA A 307 -0.97 -33.30 -12.26
N THR A 308 -1.85 -33.80 -13.13
CA THR A 308 -3.27 -33.98 -12.78
C THR A 308 -3.51 -35.40 -12.27
N PRO A 309 -4.61 -35.67 -11.55
CA PRO A 309 -4.91 -37.03 -11.08
C PRO A 309 -5.01 -38.07 -12.21
N GLU A 310 -5.35 -37.64 -13.42
CA GLU A 310 -5.61 -38.50 -14.57
C GLU A 310 -4.38 -38.72 -15.46
N VAL A 311 -3.39 -37.83 -15.39
CA VAL A 311 -2.25 -37.78 -16.32
C VAL A 311 -0.95 -37.50 -15.57
N THR A 312 0.08 -38.28 -15.87
CA THR A 312 1.47 -38.08 -15.41
C THR A 312 2.08 -36.78 -15.94
N LEU A 313 3.24 -36.38 -15.42
CA LEU A 313 3.95 -35.17 -15.89
C LEU A 313 4.30 -35.24 -17.39
N ASP A 314 4.54 -36.44 -17.91
CA ASP A 314 4.89 -36.72 -19.32
C ASP A 314 3.68 -36.96 -20.24
N GLY A 315 2.45 -36.82 -19.74
CA GLY A 315 1.24 -36.99 -20.57
C GLY A 315 0.70 -38.42 -20.66
N SER A 316 1.33 -39.40 -20.00
CA SER A 316 0.80 -40.78 -19.92
C SER A 316 -0.37 -40.86 -18.92
N ARG A 317 -1.41 -41.65 -19.22
CA ARG A 317 -2.56 -41.84 -18.31
C ARG A 317 -2.16 -42.58 -17.05
N VAL A 318 -2.65 -42.12 -15.90
CA VAL A 318 -2.44 -42.78 -14.61
C VAL A 318 -3.34 -44.01 -14.52
N THR A 319 -2.76 -45.19 -14.33
CA THR A 319 -3.49 -46.47 -14.21
C THR A 319 -3.83 -46.87 -12.78
N ASP A 320 -3.14 -46.28 -11.80
CA ASP A 320 -3.33 -46.53 -10.38
C ASP A 320 -3.75 -45.23 -9.67
N PRO A 321 -5.04 -45.06 -9.32
CA PRO A 321 -5.53 -43.88 -8.62
C PRO A 321 -4.98 -43.72 -7.20
N SER A 322 -4.37 -44.76 -6.62
CA SER A 322 -3.76 -44.72 -5.29
C SER A 322 -2.32 -44.20 -5.29
N ARG A 323 -1.74 -44.00 -6.48
CA ARG A 323 -0.37 -43.48 -6.64
C ARG A 323 -0.29 -42.02 -6.21
N GLN A 324 0.79 -41.67 -5.52
CA GLN A 324 1.08 -40.28 -5.14
C GLN A 324 1.21 -39.40 -6.40
N LEU A 325 0.60 -38.23 -6.36
CA LEU A 325 0.58 -37.29 -7.48
C LEU A 325 2.01 -36.89 -7.86
N GLU A 326 2.36 -37.07 -9.14
CA GLU A 326 3.68 -36.70 -9.64
C GLU A 326 3.88 -35.19 -9.59
N ARG A 327 5.12 -34.78 -9.30
CA ARG A 327 5.53 -33.39 -9.24
C ARG A 327 6.98 -33.21 -9.67
N MET A 328 7.27 -32.03 -10.19
CA MET A 328 8.60 -31.60 -10.56
C MET A 328 8.97 -30.30 -9.86
N TYR A 329 10.27 -30.00 -9.82
CA TYR A 329 10.82 -28.81 -9.18
C TYR A 329 11.57 -27.99 -10.22
N LEU A 330 11.42 -26.68 -10.16
CA LEU A 330 12.08 -25.73 -11.04
C LEU A 330 12.71 -24.63 -10.19
N ASP A 331 13.83 -24.09 -10.66
CA ASP A 331 14.49 -22.93 -10.06
C ASP A 331 14.47 -21.75 -11.04
N PRO A 332 13.38 -20.96 -11.10
CA PRO A 332 13.30 -19.80 -11.98
C PRO A 332 14.43 -18.78 -11.76
N TYR A 333 15.06 -18.77 -10.59
CA TYR A 333 16.19 -17.90 -10.28
C TYR A 333 17.52 -18.49 -10.77
N GLY A 334 17.74 -19.78 -10.56
CA GLY A 334 19.04 -20.44 -10.75
C GLY A 334 19.26 -21.13 -12.10
N GLY A 335 18.22 -21.62 -12.79
CA GLY A 335 18.44 -22.42 -14.00
C GLY A 335 17.21 -22.72 -14.86
N ASP A 336 17.48 -23.22 -16.08
CA ASP A 336 16.47 -23.46 -17.12
C ASP A 336 15.83 -24.84 -17.03
N GLU A 337 16.51 -25.80 -16.39
CA GLU A 337 16.17 -27.22 -16.39
C GLU A 337 15.43 -27.66 -15.12
N GLU A 338 14.84 -28.86 -15.18
CA GLU A 338 14.24 -29.50 -14.00
C GLU A 338 15.28 -29.67 -12.89
N PHE A 339 14.94 -29.19 -11.70
CA PHE A 339 15.78 -29.31 -10.52
C PHE A 339 15.74 -30.76 -10.02
N ASN A 340 16.80 -31.51 -10.31
CA ASN A 340 16.88 -32.94 -10.02
C ASN A 340 16.67 -33.22 -8.51
N LYS A 341 15.86 -34.23 -8.20
CA LYS A 341 15.61 -34.72 -6.83
C LYS A 341 16.91 -35.07 -6.08
N GLU A 342 17.93 -35.58 -6.77
CA GLU A 342 19.21 -35.90 -6.11
C GLU A 342 19.96 -34.63 -5.68
N THR A 343 19.98 -33.60 -6.54
CA THR A 343 20.50 -32.28 -6.19
C THR A 343 19.71 -31.65 -5.04
N LEU A 344 18.39 -31.86 -5.00
CA LEU A 344 17.54 -31.40 -3.90
C LEU A 344 17.86 -32.11 -2.57
N ARG A 345 18.08 -33.44 -2.59
CA ARG A 345 18.54 -34.20 -1.41
C ARG A 345 19.89 -33.68 -0.91
N GLN A 346 20.83 -33.43 -1.82
CA GLN A 346 22.14 -32.88 -1.48
C GLN A 346 22.02 -31.47 -0.88
N PHE A 347 21.20 -30.61 -1.46
CA PHE A 347 20.93 -29.27 -0.94
C PHE A 347 20.36 -29.33 0.48
N ILE A 348 19.30 -30.11 0.70
CA ILE A 348 18.65 -30.30 2.00
C ILE A 348 19.65 -30.84 3.04
N ALA A 349 20.50 -31.81 2.64
CA ALA A 349 21.53 -32.34 3.52
C ALA A 349 22.58 -31.28 3.89
N GLN A 350 23.00 -30.41 2.96
CA GLN A 350 23.98 -29.35 3.24
C GLN A 350 23.47 -28.32 4.26
N VAL A 351 22.17 -28.02 4.27
CA VAL A 351 21.55 -27.11 5.25
C VAL A 351 21.14 -27.80 6.56
N GLY A 352 21.55 -29.06 6.77
CA GLY A 352 21.35 -29.79 8.03
C GLY A 352 19.95 -30.37 8.23
N TRP A 353 19.14 -30.45 7.18
CA TRP A 353 17.76 -30.98 7.22
C TRP A 353 17.70 -32.48 6.86
N HIS A 354 18.54 -33.28 7.51
CA HIS A 354 18.72 -34.70 7.17
C HIS A 354 17.46 -35.58 7.33
N SER A 355 16.43 -35.10 8.04
CA SER A 355 15.17 -35.82 8.28
C SER A 355 14.06 -35.49 7.28
N LEU A 356 14.24 -34.51 6.38
CA LEU A 356 13.20 -34.14 5.42
C LEU A 356 13.27 -35.06 4.19
N ASP A 357 12.22 -35.85 3.98
CA ASP A 357 12.06 -36.60 2.74
C ASP A 357 11.59 -35.68 1.59
N VAL A 358 12.31 -35.69 0.48
CA VAL A 358 11.95 -34.96 -0.75
C VAL A 358 10.58 -35.39 -1.27
N GLU A 359 10.21 -36.66 -1.09
CA GLU A 359 8.88 -37.17 -1.45
C GLU A 359 7.78 -36.76 -0.46
N ALA A 360 8.14 -36.19 0.71
CA ALA A 360 7.21 -35.61 1.67
C ALA A 360 7.11 -34.07 1.57
N MET A 361 7.95 -33.41 0.76
CA MET A 361 7.91 -31.96 0.59
C MET A 361 6.56 -31.48 0.06
N ALA A 362 6.01 -30.46 0.72
CA ALA A 362 4.74 -29.85 0.39
C ALA A 362 4.91 -28.44 -0.21
N PRO A 363 3.89 -27.91 -0.91
CA PRO A 363 3.79 -26.49 -1.19
C PRO A 363 3.94 -25.65 0.07
N ALA A 364 4.65 -24.53 -0.04
CA ALA A 364 4.69 -23.54 1.02
C ALA A 364 3.34 -22.83 1.13
N ALA A 365 2.86 -22.63 2.36
CA ALA A 365 1.75 -21.73 2.61
C ALA A 365 2.12 -20.31 2.14
N VAL A 366 1.13 -19.54 1.69
CA VAL A 366 1.34 -18.14 1.30
C VAL A 366 1.76 -17.30 2.51
N SER A 367 1.27 -17.62 3.72
CA SER A 367 1.78 -17.02 4.98
C SER A 367 3.28 -17.25 5.19
N THR A 368 3.80 -18.43 4.84
CA THR A 368 5.25 -18.71 4.87
C THR A 368 6.02 -17.79 3.91
N MET A 369 5.47 -17.59 2.70
CA MET A 369 6.07 -16.69 1.70
C MET A 369 6.08 -15.23 2.17
N ILE A 370 5.00 -14.77 2.80
CA ILE A 370 4.91 -13.44 3.42
C ILE A 370 5.95 -13.29 4.54
N GLY A 371 6.05 -14.28 5.43
CA GLY A 371 7.02 -14.26 6.53
C GLY A 371 8.46 -14.18 6.04
N ARG A 372 8.79 -14.88 4.95
CA ARG A 372 10.10 -14.81 4.30
C ARG A 372 10.40 -13.45 3.67
N LEU A 373 9.41 -12.83 3.03
CA LEU A 373 9.55 -11.50 2.48
C LEU A 373 9.78 -10.47 3.60
N ALA A 374 8.96 -10.52 4.66
CA ALA A 374 9.11 -9.69 5.85
C ALA A 374 10.50 -9.83 6.49
N HIS A 375 11.01 -11.06 6.59
CA HIS A 375 12.34 -11.36 7.08
C HIS A 375 13.45 -10.73 6.19
N ASN A 376 13.34 -10.86 4.86
CA ASN A 376 14.28 -10.22 3.94
C ASN A 376 14.32 -8.68 4.11
N ILE A 377 13.16 -8.03 4.23
CA ILE A 377 13.08 -6.59 4.48
C ILE A 377 13.75 -6.20 5.81
N ARG A 378 13.50 -6.94 6.89
CA ARG A 378 14.16 -6.67 8.18
C ARG A 378 15.67 -6.79 8.08
N HIS A 379 16.17 -7.78 7.35
CA HIS A 379 17.60 -7.91 7.13
C HIS A 379 18.18 -6.79 6.27
N THR A 380 17.44 -6.25 5.30
CA THR A 380 17.86 -5.02 4.60
C THR A 380 18.05 -3.86 5.58
N ASN A 381 17.13 -3.69 6.54
CA ASN A 381 17.27 -2.68 7.59
C ASN A 381 18.47 -2.95 8.52
N LEU A 382 18.72 -4.21 8.91
CA LEU A 382 19.89 -4.57 9.71
C LEU A 382 21.21 -4.26 8.98
N VAL A 383 21.29 -4.53 7.68
CA VAL A 383 22.46 -4.22 6.86
C VAL A 383 22.71 -2.71 6.83
N TYR A 384 21.67 -1.90 6.62
CA TYR A 384 21.79 -0.44 6.70
C TYR A 384 22.34 0.03 8.06
N THR A 385 21.92 -0.59 9.17
CA THR A 385 22.40 -0.20 10.51
C THR A 385 23.79 -0.70 10.87
N SER A 386 24.34 -1.68 10.13
CA SER A 386 25.58 -2.40 10.51
C SER A 386 26.71 -2.27 9.49
N GLN A 387 26.42 -1.85 8.25
CA GLN A 387 27.39 -1.75 7.17
C GLN A 387 27.39 -0.35 6.57
N ASP A 388 28.53 0.05 6.00
CA ASP A 388 28.70 1.33 5.29
C ASP A 388 28.12 1.23 3.86
N VAL A 389 26.79 1.05 3.78
CA VAL A 389 26.05 0.99 2.52
C VAL A 389 25.07 2.16 2.46
N SER A 390 25.13 2.93 1.37
CA SER A 390 24.20 4.04 1.13
C SER A 390 22.74 3.56 1.12
N ILE A 391 21.88 4.32 1.81
CA ILE A 391 20.45 4.03 1.89
C ILE A 391 19.75 4.17 0.54
N GLU A 392 20.23 5.09 -0.31
CA GLU A 392 19.75 5.28 -1.69
C GLU A 392 19.94 4.01 -2.50
N ARG A 393 21.04 3.28 -2.29
CA ARG A 393 21.26 1.99 -2.95
C ARG A 393 20.35 0.89 -2.39
N LEU A 394 20.12 0.86 -1.07
CA LEU A 394 19.33 -0.20 -0.44
C LEU A 394 17.82 -0.03 -0.59
N ALA A 395 17.34 1.20 -0.59
CA ALA A 395 15.91 1.52 -0.50
C ALA A 395 15.47 2.66 -1.44
N GLY A 396 16.32 3.06 -2.39
CA GLY A 396 15.93 3.94 -3.48
C GLY A 396 14.89 3.26 -4.38
N LEU A 397 13.67 3.76 -4.35
CA LEU A 397 12.56 3.34 -5.20
C LEU A 397 12.16 4.49 -6.15
N GLU A 398 11.21 4.23 -7.04
CA GLU A 398 10.72 5.20 -8.03
C GLU A 398 10.10 6.46 -7.40
N ALA A 399 9.57 6.34 -6.19
CA ALA A 399 8.92 7.42 -5.46
C ALA A 399 9.33 7.39 -3.98
N GLY A 400 9.14 8.52 -3.29
CA GLY A 400 9.51 8.69 -1.89
C GLY A 400 11.02 8.82 -1.67
N THR A 401 11.42 9.14 -0.43
CA THR A 401 12.84 9.09 -0.06
C THR A 401 13.24 7.67 0.30
N ALA A 402 14.52 7.34 0.10
CA ALA A 402 15.01 6.00 0.43
C ALA A 402 14.83 5.63 1.91
N LEU A 403 15.00 6.60 2.81
CA LEU A 403 14.75 6.41 4.24
C LEU A 403 13.29 6.09 4.53
N GLN A 404 12.36 6.88 3.98
CA GLN A 404 10.92 6.67 4.14
C GLN A 404 10.50 5.30 3.58
N ASN A 405 11.02 4.91 2.42
CA ASN A 405 10.73 3.62 1.80
C ASN A 405 11.18 2.45 2.68
N LEU A 406 12.37 2.55 3.28
CA LEU A 406 12.87 1.54 4.21
C LEU A 406 11.99 1.47 5.47
N GLU A 407 11.66 2.61 6.07
CA GLU A 407 10.83 2.67 7.28
C GLU A 407 9.43 2.09 7.07
N LEU A 408 8.78 2.47 5.96
CA LEU A 408 7.46 1.96 5.58
C LEU A 408 7.49 0.46 5.25
N SER A 409 8.55 -0.02 4.61
CA SER A 409 8.71 -1.45 4.34
C SER A 409 8.95 -2.26 5.61
N VAL A 410 9.76 -1.75 6.53
CA VAL A 410 9.95 -2.37 7.86
C VAL A 410 8.63 -2.38 8.64
N TYR A 411 7.83 -1.32 8.53
CA TYR A 411 6.51 -1.27 9.13
C TYR A 411 5.55 -2.30 8.51
N ALA A 412 5.57 -2.48 7.19
CA ALA A 412 4.85 -3.54 6.48
C ALA A 412 5.27 -4.94 6.99
N ALA A 413 6.57 -5.18 7.13
CA ALA A 413 7.13 -6.42 7.66
C ALA A 413 6.76 -6.65 9.14
N ALA A 414 6.59 -5.60 9.93
CA ALA A 414 6.11 -5.71 11.31
C ALA A 414 4.64 -6.14 11.33
N TRP A 415 3.76 -5.45 10.58
CA TRP A 415 2.35 -5.82 10.42
C TRP A 415 2.17 -7.27 9.97
N ALA A 416 2.87 -7.67 8.90
CA ALA A 416 2.74 -8.99 8.31
C ALA A 416 3.05 -10.11 9.32
N THR A 417 4.14 -9.97 10.09
CA THR A 417 4.52 -10.96 11.10
C THR A 417 3.61 -10.92 12.32
N THR A 418 3.26 -9.74 12.83
CA THR A 418 2.30 -9.62 13.95
C THR A 418 0.98 -10.32 13.64
N LEU A 419 0.52 -10.28 12.38
CA LEU A 419 -0.73 -10.93 11.99
C LEU A 419 -0.60 -12.43 11.72
N LEU A 420 0.52 -12.88 11.13
CA LEU A 420 0.64 -14.23 10.58
C LEU A 420 1.52 -15.17 11.43
N ASP A 421 2.29 -14.64 12.37
CA ASP A 421 3.19 -15.39 13.23
C ASP A 421 3.05 -14.91 14.69
N PRO A 422 2.04 -15.42 15.42
CA PRO A 422 1.79 -15.03 16.81
C PRO A 422 2.95 -15.36 17.75
N ASP A 423 3.82 -16.31 17.38
CA ASP A 423 4.92 -16.77 18.23
C ASP A 423 6.16 -15.88 18.11
N ALA A 424 6.28 -15.05 17.06
CA ALA A 424 7.40 -14.11 16.84
C ALA A 424 7.34 -12.80 17.67
N PHE A 425 6.65 -12.81 18.81
CA PHE A 425 6.01 -11.64 19.40
C PHE A 425 6.94 -10.53 19.96
N VAL A 426 8.00 -10.87 20.69
CA VAL A 426 8.66 -9.91 21.61
C VAL A 426 9.44 -8.80 20.86
N ASP A 427 10.26 -9.17 19.88
CA ASP A 427 11.03 -8.18 19.09
C ASP A 427 10.12 -7.44 18.11
N VAL A 428 9.16 -8.15 17.51
CA VAL A 428 8.31 -7.64 16.44
C VAL A 428 7.34 -6.58 16.96
N THR A 429 6.76 -6.76 18.15
CA THR A 429 5.78 -5.82 18.73
C THR A 429 6.44 -4.51 19.15
N SER A 430 7.67 -4.55 19.67
CA SER A 430 8.44 -3.35 20.02
C SER A 430 8.80 -2.55 18.77
N HIS A 431 9.26 -3.22 17.71
CA HIS A 431 9.54 -2.58 16.42
C HIS A 431 8.27 -2.03 15.76
N PHE A 432 7.16 -2.77 15.85
CA PHE A 432 5.86 -2.35 15.37
C PHE A 432 5.41 -1.07 16.09
N ALA A 433 5.46 -1.04 17.41
CA ALA A 433 5.07 0.11 18.22
C ALA A 433 5.92 1.35 17.91
N LEU A 434 7.24 1.19 17.80
CA LEU A 434 8.14 2.28 17.44
C LEU A 434 7.77 2.89 16.08
N ARG A 435 7.46 2.04 15.09
CA ARG A 435 7.08 2.48 13.74
C ARG A 435 5.66 3.05 13.68
N PHE A 436 4.73 2.50 14.45
CA PHE A 436 3.40 3.06 14.62
C PHE A 436 3.46 4.45 15.26
N ASN A 437 4.29 4.64 16.30
CA ASN A 437 4.48 5.95 16.93
C ASN A 437 5.05 6.98 15.92
N SER A 438 5.99 6.58 15.07
CA SER A 438 6.55 7.48 14.04
C SER A 438 5.54 7.91 12.98
N LEU A 439 4.49 7.13 12.73
CA LEU A 439 3.43 7.44 11.75
C LEU A 439 2.26 8.27 12.34
N ARG A 440 2.45 8.79 13.55
CA ARG A 440 1.74 9.85 14.29
C ARG A 440 0.24 9.76 14.54
N PHE A 441 -0.58 9.27 13.61
CA PHE A 441 -1.99 8.93 13.84
C PHE A 441 -2.64 8.30 12.61
N ASP A 442 -2.03 8.39 11.43
CA ASP A 442 -2.63 8.01 10.14
C ASP A 442 -3.26 6.61 10.19
N ASP A 443 -2.59 5.66 10.83
CA ASP A 443 -3.02 4.25 10.89
C ASP A 443 -3.71 3.86 12.20
N ALA A 444 -4.08 4.83 13.04
CA ALA A 444 -4.77 4.57 14.32
C ALA A 444 -6.04 3.72 14.12
N TRP A 445 -6.80 4.00 13.07
CA TRP A 445 -8.01 3.25 12.72
C TRP A 445 -7.72 1.79 12.33
N ILE A 446 -6.57 1.51 11.72
CA ILE A 446 -6.18 0.15 11.33
C ILE A 446 -5.78 -0.65 12.56
N VAL A 447 -4.98 -0.04 13.45
CA VAL A 447 -4.60 -0.63 14.73
C VAL A 447 -5.84 -0.93 15.56
N GLU A 448 -6.77 0.02 15.70
CA GLU A 448 -8.00 -0.20 16.43
C GLU A 448 -8.83 -1.33 15.81
N LYS A 449 -9.08 -1.28 14.50
CA LYS A 449 -9.96 -2.26 13.83
C LYS A 449 -9.38 -3.68 13.80
N ILE A 450 -8.07 -3.82 13.54
CA ILE A 450 -7.46 -5.11 13.22
C ILE A 450 -6.58 -5.61 14.37
N TYR A 451 -5.70 -4.78 14.94
CA TYR A 451 -4.76 -5.24 15.97
C TYR A 451 -5.48 -5.55 17.30
N THR A 452 -6.36 -4.65 17.76
CA THR A 452 -7.02 -4.83 19.07
C THR A 452 -8.07 -5.94 19.10
N THR A 453 -8.60 -6.32 17.93
CA THR A 453 -9.64 -7.36 17.81
C THR A 453 -9.05 -8.77 17.71
N ARG A 454 -7.72 -8.89 17.77
CA ARG A 454 -6.99 -10.16 17.64
C ARG A 454 -6.40 -10.57 19.00
N PRO A 455 -6.38 -11.87 19.32
CA PRO A 455 -5.69 -12.36 20.51
C PRO A 455 -4.22 -12.00 20.39
N GLN A 456 -3.77 -11.09 21.25
CA GLN A 456 -2.35 -10.89 21.48
C GLN A 456 -1.89 -12.01 22.41
N PRO A 457 -0.70 -12.61 22.22
CA PRO A 457 -0.18 -13.75 23.00
C PRO A 457 0.08 -13.45 24.52
N HIS A 458 -0.66 -12.52 25.12
CA HIS A 458 -0.67 -12.03 26.52
C HIS A 458 0.56 -11.16 26.85
N GLY A 459 0.59 -10.22 27.79
CA GLY A 459 -0.25 -9.81 28.92
C GLY A 459 0.77 -9.23 29.93
N ASP A 460 0.92 -7.91 30.00
CA ASP A 460 1.85 -7.20 30.91
C ASP A 460 3.36 -7.52 30.81
N VAL A 461 3.89 -7.86 29.61
CA VAL A 461 5.35 -7.81 29.42
C VAL A 461 5.76 -6.34 29.27
N PHE A 462 6.33 -5.77 30.34
CA PHE A 462 6.98 -4.46 30.34
C PHE A 462 8.18 -4.50 29.40
N LEU A 463 7.97 -4.10 28.14
CA LEU A 463 9.04 -3.88 27.18
C LEU A 463 9.50 -2.43 27.25
N ALA A 464 10.75 -2.18 26.89
CA ALA A 464 11.32 -0.84 26.79
C ALA A 464 10.60 0.06 25.76
N ALA A 465 9.75 -0.53 24.90
CA ALA A 465 8.89 0.16 23.95
C ALA A 465 7.40 0.04 24.36
N PRO A 466 6.60 1.11 24.22
CA PRO A 466 5.17 1.07 24.57
C PRO A 466 4.39 0.09 23.70
N ASN A 467 3.38 -0.59 24.27
CA ASN A 467 2.43 -1.41 23.49
C ASN A 467 1.65 -0.52 22.48
N PRO A 468 1.36 -0.99 21.25
CA PRO A 468 0.52 -0.26 20.29
C PRO A 468 -0.82 0.25 20.83
N GLU A 469 -1.47 -0.50 21.72
CA GLU A 469 -2.70 -0.07 22.39
C GLU A 469 -2.48 1.13 23.32
N TYR A 470 -1.32 1.21 23.96
CA TYR A 470 -0.95 2.38 24.76
C TYR A 470 -0.75 3.60 23.86
N ILE A 471 -0.02 3.45 22.75
CA ILE A 471 0.15 4.52 21.75
C ILE A 471 -1.21 4.97 21.21
N LEU A 472 -2.09 4.02 20.85
CA LEU A 472 -3.44 4.32 20.37
C LEU A 472 -4.24 5.13 21.40
N ARG A 473 -4.19 4.75 22.70
CA ARG A 473 -4.83 5.52 23.77
C ARG A 473 -4.26 6.93 23.90
N LEU A 474 -2.95 7.11 23.75
CA LEU A 474 -2.34 8.45 23.75
C LEU A 474 -2.83 9.29 22.56
N ILE A 475 -2.90 8.70 21.37
CA ILE A 475 -3.43 9.35 20.16
C ILE A 475 -4.88 9.77 20.38
N ARG A 476 -5.75 8.87 20.87
CA ARG A 476 -7.18 9.16 21.12
C ARG A 476 -7.35 10.26 22.16
N ARG A 477 -6.61 10.20 23.27
CA ARG A 477 -6.65 11.24 24.32
C ARG A 477 -6.21 12.60 23.78
N ALA A 478 -5.17 12.63 22.94
CA ALA A 478 -4.71 13.85 22.30
C ALA A 478 -5.76 14.41 21.32
N ASP A 479 -6.46 13.54 20.59
CA ASP A 479 -7.51 13.93 19.63
C ASP A 479 -8.75 14.54 20.31
N GLU A 480 -9.11 14.02 21.49
CA GLU A 480 -10.23 14.51 22.30
C GLU A 480 -9.91 15.77 23.10
N GLN A 481 -8.62 16.09 23.29
CA GLN A 481 -8.22 17.26 24.05
C GLN A 481 -8.49 18.54 23.24
N GLN A 482 -9.15 19.53 23.86
CA GLN A 482 -9.31 20.84 23.24
C GLN A 482 -7.93 21.50 23.06
N PRO A 483 -7.60 21.96 21.84
CA PRO A 483 -6.32 22.58 21.57
C PRO A 483 -6.16 23.88 22.35
N VAL A 484 -4.98 24.07 22.94
CA VAL A 484 -4.59 25.34 23.54
C VAL A 484 -4.18 26.28 22.42
N ILE A 485 -4.73 27.51 22.43
CA ILE A 485 -4.35 28.57 21.50
C ILE A 485 -2.98 29.10 21.92
N ARG A 486 -2.09 29.30 20.95
CA ARG A 486 -0.76 29.86 21.20
C ARG A 486 -0.86 31.30 21.68
N ASP A 487 -0.16 31.61 22.77
CA ASP A 487 0.12 33.00 23.14
C ASP A 487 1.04 33.67 22.12
N SER A 488 0.96 35.01 22.04
CA SER A 488 1.83 35.80 21.18
C SER A 488 3.30 35.54 21.52
N GLN A 489 4.08 35.03 20.55
CA GLN A 489 5.50 34.68 20.68
C GLN A 489 6.39 35.94 20.79
N THR A 490 6.29 36.69 21.88
CA THR A 490 7.00 37.98 22.06
C THR A 490 8.48 37.81 22.44
N ASN A 491 8.91 36.64 22.90
CA ASN A 491 10.27 36.39 23.42
C ASN A 491 11.08 35.31 22.65
N LEU A 492 10.67 34.93 21.44
CA LEU A 492 11.41 33.96 20.61
C LEU A 492 12.21 34.67 19.50
N GLU A 493 13.47 34.28 19.32
CA GLU A 493 14.35 34.72 18.23
C GLU A 493 13.83 34.29 16.85
N TYR A 494 13.31 33.06 16.76
CA TYR A 494 12.70 32.51 15.55
C TYR A 494 11.22 32.20 15.79
N LYS A 495 10.37 32.60 14.85
CA LYS A 495 8.94 32.35 14.88
C LYS A 495 8.61 31.03 14.20
N ILE A 496 7.49 30.42 14.59
CA ILE A 496 6.98 29.23 13.89
C ILE A 496 6.72 29.58 12.41
N GLY A 497 7.19 28.71 11.52
CA GLY A 497 7.16 28.90 10.08
C GLY A 497 8.39 29.60 9.51
N ASN A 498 9.27 30.16 10.34
CA ASN A 498 10.56 30.64 9.85
C ASN A 498 11.37 29.48 9.30
N VAL A 499 11.99 29.73 8.14
CA VAL A 499 12.93 28.82 7.51
C VAL A 499 14.33 29.18 8.00
N VAL A 500 15.05 28.19 8.51
CA VAL A 500 16.36 28.36 9.14
C VAL A 500 17.36 27.40 8.56
N ARG A 501 18.61 27.84 8.46
CA ARG A 501 19.75 27.03 8.07
C ARG A 501 20.59 26.70 9.31
N HIS A 502 21.01 25.45 9.43
CA HIS A 502 21.94 25.07 10.48
C HIS A 502 23.37 25.51 10.13
N GLY A 503 23.99 26.39 10.91
CA GLY A 503 25.30 26.98 10.58
C GLY A 503 26.44 25.96 10.40
N ARG A 504 26.48 24.90 11.21
CA ARG A 504 27.50 23.82 11.07
C ARG A 504 27.23 22.82 9.92
N TYR A 505 26.00 22.33 9.80
CA TYR A 505 25.67 21.22 8.91
C TYR A 505 25.05 21.67 7.57
N GLY A 506 24.71 22.95 7.45
CA GLY A 506 24.21 23.57 6.22
C GLY A 506 22.79 23.18 5.81
N PHE A 507 22.14 22.22 6.48
CA PHE A 507 20.78 21.82 6.16
C PHE A 507 19.78 22.93 6.46
N VAL A 508 18.73 23.00 5.65
CA VAL A 508 17.61 23.93 5.81
C VAL A 508 16.44 23.20 6.47
N GLY A 509 15.79 23.82 7.45
CA GLY A 509 14.64 23.28 8.15
C GLY A 509 13.63 24.35 8.52
N VAL A 510 12.45 23.93 8.99
CA VAL A 510 11.34 24.84 9.32
C VAL A 510 11.04 24.80 10.81
N VAL A 511 10.96 25.96 11.46
CA VAL A 511 10.59 26.04 12.88
C VAL A 511 9.13 25.62 13.06
N THR A 512 8.89 24.53 13.79
CA THR A 512 7.53 24.01 14.12
C THR A 512 7.14 24.27 15.57
N GLY A 513 8.10 24.59 16.42
CA GLY A 513 7.90 24.94 17.82
C GLY A 513 9.19 25.47 18.46
N GLY A 514 9.06 26.09 19.62
CA GLY A 514 10.19 26.54 20.43
C GLY A 514 9.87 26.35 21.91
N GLU A 515 10.84 25.90 22.69
CA GLU A 515 10.72 25.80 24.13
C GLU A 515 11.55 26.92 24.77
N THR A 516 10.87 27.84 25.47
CA THR A 516 11.55 28.76 26.38
C THR A 516 12.02 27.95 27.58
N ALA A 517 13.33 27.73 27.63
CA ALA A 517 13.93 27.01 28.72
C ALA A 517 13.85 27.84 30.04
N PRO A 518 13.89 27.21 31.22
CA PRO A 518 13.83 27.92 32.50
C PRO A 518 14.93 29.00 32.60
N GLN A 519 14.68 30.08 33.36
CA GLN A 519 15.56 31.25 33.45
C GLN A 519 17.06 30.85 33.57
N GLY A 520 17.87 31.29 32.60
CA GLY A 520 19.32 31.03 32.56
C GLY A 520 19.80 29.92 31.62
N SER A 521 18.93 29.30 30.82
CA SER A 521 19.29 28.22 29.90
C SER A 521 19.13 28.59 28.40
N PHE A 522 19.72 27.79 27.52
CA PHE A 522 19.74 28.04 26.07
C PHE A 522 18.36 27.81 25.45
N LEU A 523 17.96 28.67 24.50
CA LEU A 523 16.75 28.48 23.69
C LEU A 523 16.96 27.34 22.68
N TYR A 524 15.97 26.44 22.59
CA TYR A 524 15.94 25.36 21.61
C TYR A 524 14.68 25.45 20.75
N TYR A 525 14.84 25.14 19.47
CA TYR A 525 13.76 25.10 18.49
C TYR A 525 13.58 23.70 17.95
N ARG A 526 12.32 23.31 17.80
CA ARG A 526 11.96 22.09 17.09
C ARG A 526 11.82 22.40 15.61
N LEU A 527 12.66 21.77 14.81
CA LEU A 527 12.68 21.94 13.37
C LEU A 527 12.06 20.73 12.69
N LEU A 528 11.23 20.97 11.69
CA LEU A 528 10.96 20.01 10.62
C LEU A 528 12.20 19.97 9.73
N THR A 529 12.82 18.81 9.61
CA THR A 529 14.07 18.60 8.88
C THR A 529 13.85 17.87 7.55
N PRO A 530 14.82 17.93 6.62
CA PRO A 530 14.75 17.19 5.38
C PRO A 530 14.49 15.69 5.60
N PRO A 531 13.66 15.04 4.75
CA PRO A 531 13.22 13.65 4.93
C PRO A 531 14.32 12.59 4.73
N ASN A 532 15.53 13.00 4.33
CA ASN A 532 16.71 12.13 4.25
C ASN A 532 17.55 12.16 5.54
N MET A 533 17.22 13.01 6.51
CA MET A 533 17.83 13.00 7.83
C MET A 533 17.14 11.97 8.74
N GLN A 534 17.86 11.40 9.69
CA GLN A 534 17.28 10.51 10.69
C GLN A 534 16.26 11.27 11.55
N GLY A 535 14.99 10.91 11.39
CA GLY A 535 13.88 11.53 12.10
C GLY A 535 13.31 12.77 11.41
N THR A 536 11.99 12.89 11.45
CA THR A 536 11.25 14.02 10.88
C THR A 536 11.52 15.34 11.63
N PHE A 537 12.04 15.28 12.86
CA PHE A 537 12.26 16.47 13.69
C PHE A 537 13.63 16.46 14.36
N SER A 538 14.22 17.65 14.46
CA SER A 538 15.44 17.90 15.24
C SER A 538 15.20 18.99 16.27
N LEU A 539 15.74 18.81 17.48
CA LEU A 539 15.81 19.86 18.50
C LEU A 539 17.17 20.57 18.36
N VAL A 540 17.15 21.85 17.97
CA VAL A 540 18.39 22.58 17.65
C VAL A 540 18.48 23.85 18.49
N LYS A 541 19.68 24.13 18.99
CA LYS A 541 19.98 25.33 19.76
C LYS A 541 19.89 26.58 18.88
N ALA A 542 19.26 27.64 19.40
CA ALA A 542 19.08 28.91 18.69
C ALA A 542 20.36 29.47 18.06
N SER A 543 21.47 29.43 18.81
CA SER A 543 22.78 29.95 18.36
C SER A 543 23.43 29.16 17.22
N SER A 544 22.82 28.03 16.80
CA SER A 544 23.31 27.21 15.68
C SER A 544 22.49 27.42 14.41
N LEU A 545 21.51 28.34 14.47
CA LEU A 545 20.57 28.62 13.40
C LEU A 545 20.81 29.99 12.80
N GLU A 546 20.51 30.10 11.52
CA GLU A 546 20.53 31.35 10.75
C GLU A 546 19.23 31.46 9.96
N LEU A 547 18.61 32.65 9.95
CA LEU A 547 17.36 32.86 9.22
C LEU A 547 17.61 32.87 7.71
N VAL A 548 16.88 32.04 6.97
CA VAL A 548 16.89 32.04 5.50
C VAL A 548 16.00 33.18 4.99
N ARG A 549 16.56 34.05 4.17
CA ARG A 549 15.84 35.20 3.57
C ARG A 549 15.66 35.10 2.07
N ASP A 550 16.40 34.20 1.42
CA ASP A 550 16.23 33.91 0.02
C ASP A 550 15.05 32.95 -0.19
N PRO A 551 14.01 33.33 -0.95
CA PRO A 551 12.87 32.46 -1.19
C PRO A 551 13.23 31.19 -1.95
N GLU A 552 14.23 31.21 -2.83
CA GLU A 552 14.63 30.01 -3.59
C GLU A 552 15.28 28.97 -2.66
N GLU A 553 16.15 29.41 -1.77
CA GLU A 553 16.69 28.59 -0.70
C GLU A 553 15.60 28.07 0.25
N ALA A 554 14.62 28.92 0.61
CA ALA A 554 13.54 28.53 1.52
C ALA A 554 12.57 27.52 0.90
N GLU A 555 12.40 27.52 -0.42
CA GLU A 555 11.62 26.51 -1.13
C GLU A 555 12.22 25.11 -1.01
N ALA A 556 13.54 24.99 -0.78
CA ALA A 556 14.17 23.71 -0.46
C ALA A 556 13.66 23.11 0.87
N ALA A 557 12.99 23.90 1.71
CA ALA A 557 12.37 23.46 2.96
C ALA A 557 10.91 22.98 2.81
N LEU A 558 10.36 22.96 1.59
CA LEU A 558 9.01 22.45 1.30
C LEU A 558 9.00 20.93 1.19
N PHE A 559 9.23 20.27 2.32
CA PHE A 559 9.15 18.81 2.42
C PHE A 559 7.70 18.32 2.32
N PRO A 560 7.47 17.05 1.96
CA PRO A 560 6.13 16.45 1.98
C PRO A 560 5.37 16.70 3.29
N ASP A 561 6.06 16.57 4.43
CA ASP A 561 5.45 16.70 5.78
C ASP A 561 5.16 18.15 6.20
N THR A 562 5.55 19.14 5.40
CA THR A 562 5.33 20.57 5.71
C THR A 562 3.84 20.87 5.86
N GLY A 563 3.00 20.24 5.05
CA GLY A 563 1.54 20.41 5.10
C GLY A 563 0.87 19.93 6.40
N LEU A 564 1.55 19.10 7.21
CA LEU A 564 1.06 18.72 8.53
C LEU A 564 0.91 19.93 9.47
N PHE A 565 1.77 20.94 9.29
CA PHE A 565 1.90 22.10 10.18
C PHE A 565 1.52 23.43 9.53
N PHE A 566 1.64 23.53 8.21
CA PHE A 566 1.53 24.79 7.49
C PHE A 566 0.55 24.69 6.32
N LYS A 567 -0.16 25.79 6.05
CA LYS A 567 -1.17 25.87 4.99
C LYS A 567 -0.59 26.32 3.64
N ARG A 568 0.37 27.25 3.65
CA ARG A 568 1.07 27.75 2.45
C ARG A 568 2.43 28.36 2.78
N PHE A 569 3.27 28.54 1.76
CA PHE A 569 4.48 29.35 1.82
C PHE A 569 4.15 30.79 1.39
N ASP A 570 4.64 31.76 2.15
CA ASP A 570 4.59 33.18 1.82
C ASP A 570 5.96 33.62 1.29
N ARG A 571 6.03 33.76 -0.04
CA ARG A 571 7.28 34.08 -0.75
C ARG A 571 7.77 35.49 -0.44
N GLU A 572 6.88 36.45 -0.16
CA GLU A 572 7.26 37.83 0.17
C GLU A 572 7.92 37.91 1.55
N ARG A 573 7.42 37.11 2.49
CA ARG A 573 7.93 37.07 3.88
C ARG A 573 8.96 35.98 4.13
N CYS A 574 9.24 35.14 3.13
CA CYS A 574 10.11 33.96 3.25
C CYS A 574 9.75 33.10 4.47
N THR A 575 8.45 32.84 4.67
CA THR A 575 7.96 32.13 5.86
C THR A 575 6.80 31.22 5.51
N LEU A 576 6.70 30.09 6.21
CA LEU A 576 5.55 29.21 6.16
C LEU A 576 4.44 29.72 7.08
N ILE A 577 3.20 29.68 6.61
CA ILE A 577 2.03 30.14 7.38
C ILE A 577 1.44 28.94 8.11
N PRO A 578 1.33 28.98 9.46
CA PRO A 578 0.74 27.89 10.24
C PRO A 578 -0.68 27.56 9.77
N SER A 579 -1.05 26.27 9.80
CA SER A 579 -2.41 25.84 9.44
C SER A 579 -3.45 26.37 10.42
N ASN A 580 -3.07 26.49 11.70
CA ASN A 580 -3.87 27.08 12.75
C ASN A 580 -2.98 27.62 13.88
N ASP A 581 -3.57 28.40 14.79
CA ASP A 581 -2.89 28.98 15.95
C ASP A 581 -2.81 28.01 17.14
N GLU A 582 -3.09 26.73 16.93
CA GLU A 582 -3.11 25.73 17.99
C GLU A 582 -1.70 25.24 18.31
N VAL A 583 -1.38 25.08 19.60
CA VAL A 583 -0.13 24.48 20.06
C VAL A 583 -0.02 23.06 19.50
N VAL A 584 1.19 22.66 19.07
CA VAL A 584 1.43 21.29 18.60
C VAL A 584 1.45 20.36 19.81
N TYR A 585 0.34 19.69 20.10
CA TYR A 585 0.45 18.47 20.88
C TYR A 585 1.08 17.41 19.98
N THR A 586 2.33 17.08 20.25
CA THR A 586 2.92 15.85 19.72
C THR A 586 3.06 14.94 20.93
N PRO A 587 2.29 13.84 21.01
CA PRO A 587 2.68 12.76 21.91
C PRO A 587 4.12 12.36 21.59
N VAL A 588 4.89 12.11 22.65
CA VAL A 588 6.34 11.91 22.68
C VAL A 588 6.78 10.73 21.81
#